data_AF-A0A645G9E0-F1
#
_entry.id   AF-A0A645G9E0-F1
#
_cell.length_a   1.000
_cell.length_b   1.000
_cell.length_c   1.000
_cell.angle_alpha   90.00
_cell.angle_beta   90.00
_cell.angle_gamma   90.00
#
_symmetry.space_group_name_H-M   'P 1'
#
loop_
_entity.id
_entity.type
_entity.pdbx_description
1 polymer ?
#
loop_
_entity_poly.entity_id
_entity_poly.type
_entity_poly.pdbx_seq_one_letter_code
_entity_poly.pdbx_strand_id
1 'polypeptide(L)' 'MATRGVDYALIYIPTGKETVVSLDKMNTTKQIQLSWFQPCTGIRKPIKITEAKGNFTARPATRGKGNDWVLILEEVS' A
#
# COMPACT_ATOMS: atom_id res chain seq x y z
N MET A 1 -7.66 -5.30 5.75
CA MET A 1 -7.28 -4.76 7.08
C MET A 1 -6.17 -3.75 6.88
N ALA A 2 -6.01 -2.79 7.78
CA ALA A 2 -4.92 -1.82 7.70
C ALA A 2 -4.32 -1.55 9.07
N THR A 3 -3.01 -1.32 9.12
CA THR A 3 -2.29 -0.84 10.29
C THR A 3 -1.28 0.23 9.86
N ARG A 4 -0.89 1.12 10.77
CA ARG A 4 0.08 2.18 10.49
C ARG A 4 0.96 2.46 11.69
N GLY A 5 2.21 2.81 11.41
CA GLY A 5 3.13 3.45 12.34
C GLY A 5 3.15 4.97 12.15
N VAL A 6 4.27 5.57 12.54
CA VAL A 6 4.53 7.01 12.37
C VAL A 6 4.87 7.32 10.91
N ASP A 7 5.68 6.48 10.28
CA ASP A 7 6.35 6.68 8.99
C ASP A 7 5.96 5.61 7.96
N TYR A 8 5.09 4.66 8.32
CA TYR A 8 4.61 3.63 7.41
C TYR A 8 3.13 3.25 7.61
N ALA A 9 2.52 2.68 6.59
CA ALA A 9 1.25 1.98 6.67
C ALA A 9 1.24 0.72 5.82
N LEU A 10 0.55 -0.32 6.31
CA LEU A 10 0.38 -1.61 5.65
C LEU A 10 -1.11 -1.88 5.46
N ILE A 11 -1.52 -2.12 4.22
CA ILE A 11 -2.90 -2.42 3.86
C ILE A 11 -2.94 -3.81 3.25
N TYR A 12 -3.53 -4.75 3.99
CA TYR A 12 -3.71 -6.13 3.56
C TYR A 12 -5.01 -6.32 2.78
N ILE A 13 -4.87 -6.84 1.56
CA ILE A 13 -5.92 -7.08 0.57
C ILE A 13 -5.95 -8.59 0.25
N PRO A 14 -6.73 -9.40 0.99
CA PRO A 14 -6.67 -10.87 0.91
C PRO A 14 -7.21 -11.48 -0.39
N THR A 15 -8.04 -10.74 -1.13
CA THR A 15 -8.76 -11.25 -2.31
C THR A 15 -8.36 -10.57 -3.61
N GLY A 16 -7.41 -9.64 -3.56
CA GLY A 16 -7.04 -8.80 -4.70
C GLY A 16 -8.13 -7.78 -5.12
N LYS A 17 -9.16 -7.57 -4.29
CA LYS A 17 -10.24 -6.62 -4.62
C LYS A 17 -9.71 -5.18 -4.61
N GLU A 18 -10.19 -4.40 -5.56
CA GLU A 18 -9.91 -2.96 -5.61
C GLU A 18 -10.29 -2.29 -4.29
N THR A 19 -9.39 -1.47 -3.77
CA THR A 19 -9.53 -0.78 -2.48
C THR A 19 -9.04 0.66 -2.62
N VAL A 20 -9.84 1.62 -2.16
CA VAL A 20 -9.41 3.03 -2.09
C VAL A 20 -8.72 3.26 -0.74
N VAL A 21 -7.50 3.81 -0.78
CA VAL A 21 -6.68 4.08 0.40
C VAL A 21 -6.44 5.59 0.50
N SER A 22 -6.78 6.20 1.63
CA SER A 22 -6.48 7.60 1.89
C SER A 22 -5.03 7.76 2.31
N LEU A 23 -4.28 8.54 1.53
CA LEU A 23 -2.88 8.89 1.77
C LEU A 23 -2.77 9.98 2.84
N ASP A 24 -3.82 10.77 3.07
CA ASP A 24 -3.87 11.81 4.12
C ASP A 24 -3.67 11.26 5.54
N LYS A 25 -3.76 9.93 5.72
CA LYS A 25 -3.44 9.26 6.98
C LYS A 25 -1.94 9.19 7.28
N MET A 26 -1.09 9.46 6.29
CA MET A 26 0.37 9.59 6.42
C MET A 26 0.77 11.05 6.71
N ASN A 27 0.10 11.69 7.67
CA ASN A 27 0.16 13.13 7.90
C ASN A 27 1.45 13.67 8.55
N THR A 28 2.37 12.79 8.89
CA THR A 28 3.68 13.08 9.50
C THR A 28 4.78 13.29 8.47
N THR A 29 4.53 12.95 7.20
CA THR A 29 5.50 13.05 6.11
C THR A 29 4.91 13.78 4.90
N LYS A 30 5.77 14.35 4.05
CA LYS A 30 5.35 15.03 2.82
C LYS A 30 5.27 14.08 1.63
N GLN A 31 6.19 13.13 1.54
CA GLN A 31 6.32 12.21 0.42
C GLN A 31 6.35 10.78 0.92
N ILE A 32 5.66 9.91 0.18
CA ILE A 32 5.58 8.48 0.47
C ILE A 32 5.87 7.65 -0.78
N GLN A 33 6.59 6.56 -0.59
CA GLN A 33 6.78 5.50 -1.57
C GLN A 33 5.63 4.50 -1.44
N LEU A 34 4.95 4.24 -2.56
CA LEU A 34 3.95 3.17 -2.65
C LEU A 34 4.63 1.91 -3.19
N SER A 35 4.43 0.76 -2.54
CA SER A 35 4.95 -0.53 -2.99
C SER A 35 3.92 -1.63 -2.84
N TRP A 36 3.92 -2.57 -3.78
CA TRP A 36 3.24 -3.85 -3.61
C TRP A 36 4.16 -4.86 -2.94
N PHE A 37 3.60 -5.69 -2.08
CA PHE A 37 4.25 -6.87 -1.53
C PHE A 37 3.33 -8.08 -1.68
N GLN A 38 3.90 -9.19 -2.16
CA GLN A 38 3.22 -10.48 -2.31
C GLN A 38 3.68 -11.42 -1.18
N PRO A 39 2.85 -11.69 -0.16
CA PRO A 39 3.26 -12.51 0.99
C PRO A 39 3.69 -13.93 0.60
N CYS A 40 3.05 -14.51 -0.42
CA CYS A 40 3.35 -15.87 -0.87
C CYS A 40 4.74 -16.04 -1.51
N THR A 41 5.32 -14.97 -2.07
CA THR A 41 6.64 -15.02 -2.73
C THR A 41 7.68 -14.15 -2.04
N GLY A 42 7.28 -13.29 -1.10
CA GLY A 42 8.14 -12.27 -0.49
C GLY A 42 8.54 -11.15 -1.46
N ILE A 43 7.99 -11.11 -2.67
CA ILE A 43 8.39 -10.14 -3.69
C ILE A 43 7.78 -8.78 -3.37
N ARG A 44 8.65 -7.76 -3.29
CA ARG A 44 8.29 -6.36 -3.19
C ARG A 44 8.51 -5.66 -4.54
N LYS A 45 7.54 -4.86 -4.99
CA LYS A 45 7.60 -4.08 -6.23
C LYS A 45 7.22 -2.62 -5.97
N PRO A 46 8.14 -1.65 -6.18
CA PRO A 46 7.80 -0.24 -6.07
C PRO A 46 6.78 0.16 -7.15
N ILE A 47 5.92 1.12 -6.82
CA ILE A 47 4.90 1.65 -7.72
C ILE A 47 5.30 3.07 -8.14
N LYS A 48 5.36 3.99 -7.16
CA LYS A 48 5.72 5.40 -7.35
C LYS A 48 5.91 6.10 -6.01
N ILE A 49 6.67 7.20 -6.02
CA ILE A 49 6.69 8.19 -4.96
C ILE A 49 5.60 9.23 -5.23
N THR A 50 4.88 9.66 -4.20
CA THR A 50 3.79 10.63 -4.31
C THR A 50 3.66 11.44 -3.02
N GLU A 51 2.92 12.56 -3.07
CA GLU A 51 2.60 13.30 -1.85
C GLU A 51 1.72 12.46 -0.91
N ALA A 52 1.88 12.66 0.40
CA ALA A 52 1.05 12.03 1.43
C ALA A 52 -0.36 12.65 1.52
N LYS A 53 -1.02 12.84 0.37
CA LYS A 53 -2.28 13.57 0.24
C LYS A 53 -3.22 12.90 -0.76
N GLY A 54 -4.52 12.97 -0.48
CA GLY A 54 -5.57 12.46 -1.35
C GLY A 54 -5.74 10.94 -1.25
N ASN A 55 -6.21 10.33 -2.35
CA ASN A 55 -6.58 8.91 -2.38
C ASN A 55 -5.80 8.15 -3.45
N PHE A 56 -5.44 6.91 -3.12
CA PHE A 56 -4.88 5.95 -4.06
C PHE A 56 -5.84 4.77 -4.24
N THR A 57 -6.24 4.52 -5.49
CA THR A 57 -7.02 3.33 -5.84
C THR A 57 -6.07 2.14 -6.04
N ALA A 58 -5.98 1.30 -5.02
CA ALA A 58 -5.15 0.11 -5.01
C ALA A 58 -5.79 -0.97 -5.89
N ARG A 59 -5.13 -1.29 -7.01
CA ARG A 59 -5.54 -2.31 -7.99
C ARG A 59 -4.48 -3.40 -8.09
N PRO A 60 -4.59 -4.47 -7.27
CA PRO A 60 -3.66 -5.60 -7.35
C PRO A 60 -3.73 -6.29 -8.72
N ALA A 61 -2.61 -6.86 -9.16
CA ALA A 61 -2.49 -7.47 -10.48
C ALA A 61 -3.31 -8.76 -10.64
N THR A 62 -3.55 -9.49 -9.55
CA THR A 62 -4.29 -10.75 -9.54
C THR A 62 -5.42 -10.73 -8.50
N ARG A 63 -6.43 -11.58 -8.70
CA ARG A 63 -7.62 -11.70 -7.83
C ARG A 63 -7.91 -13.16 -7.48
N GLY A 64 -8.63 -13.40 -6.39
CA GLY A 64 -9.05 -14.75 -5.97
C GLY A 64 -8.22 -15.34 -4.83
N LYS A 65 -8.53 -16.59 -4.44
CA LYS A 65 -7.91 -17.28 -3.30
C LYS A 65 -6.42 -17.52 -3.57
N GLY A 66 -5.56 -17.12 -2.63
CA GLY A 66 -4.09 -17.22 -2.76
C GLY A 66 -3.42 -16.04 -3.50
N ASN A 67 -4.20 -15.02 -3.88
CA ASN A 67 -3.72 -13.78 -4.48
C ASN A 67 -3.85 -12.63 -3.48
N ASP A 68 -3.26 -12.80 -2.32
CA ASP A 68 -3.21 -11.77 -1.30
C ASP A 68 -2.09 -10.76 -1.60
N TRP A 69 -2.36 -9.51 -1.28
CA TRP A 69 -1.45 -8.40 -1.51
C TRP A 69 -1.37 -7.52 -0.28
N VAL A 70 -0.18 -6.98 -0.02
CA VAL A 70 0.00 -5.88 0.91
C VAL A 70 0.40 -4.65 0.10
N LEU A 71 -0.39 -3.58 0.23
CA LEU A 71 0.06 -2.25 -0.18
C LEU A 71 0.84 -1.64 0.98
N ILE A 72 2.07 -1.23 0.69
CA ILE A 72 2.98 -0.59 1.63
C ILE A 72 3.07 0.89 1.27
N LEU A 73 2.87 1.76 2.26
CA LEU A 73 3.15 3.19 2.22
C LEU A 73 4.31 3.41 3.18
N GLU A 74 5.39 4.02 2.72
CA GLU A 74 6.55 4.35 3.55
C GLU A 74 6.98 5.78 3.26
N GLU A 75 7.37 6.54 4.29
CA GLU A 75 7.99 7.84 4.14
C GLU A 75 9.24 7.77 3.23
N VAL A 76 9.39 8.80 2.40
CA VAL A 76 10.63 9.09 1.69
C VAL A 76 11.27 10.29 2.39
N SER A 77 12.38 10.03 3.07
CA SER A 77 13.20 11.05 3.75
C SER A 77 13.84 12.02 2.78
#